data_AF-G0PBL4-F1
#
_entry.id   AF-G0PBL4-F1
#
_cell.length_a   1.000
_cell.length_b   1.000
_cell.length_c   1.000
_cell.angle_alpha   90.00
_cell.angle_beta   90.00
_cell.angle_gamma   90.00
#
_symmetry.space_group_name_H-M   'P 1'
#
loop_
_entity.id
_entity.type
_entity.pdbx_description
1 polymer ?
#
loop_
_entity_poly.entity_id
_entity_poly.type
_entity_poly.pdbx_seq_one_letter_code
_entity_poly.pdbx_strand_id
1 'polypeptide(L)'
;MQPTNSKIDCSRMAQLFKKLKEIMPCKTLGLWVDVSNLSRKFAAEFLVLNSEFRNFDSIFVSGNINAKQLSMMIDLTNKKTMFNVACSDPMRFHHDQAFQFSSVIYREARWVRTGHLCSLRNSKMVELNYVNLKSEDMNCFFRYWVNSGHDMFRKMIIHEFLEEIDMRIMLKEIVAVENTRIGELFVVISAKLSTSREHTVLCIGYHNSKLTLHTYSPDEAFNCFNETAESFRTEYEVSRLLNKKRYLEKLLERVTEEADKVELEAKIQNLVDQMDAFIGSSEAEIEIIA
;
A
#
# COMPACT_ATOMS: atom_id res chain seq x y z
N MET A 1 23.61 -32.74 -25.93
CA MET A 1 22.14 -32.80 -25.99
C MET A 1 21.63 -31.40 -26.30
N GLN A 2 21.04 -31.22 -27.48
CA GLN A 2 20.40 -29.95 -27.87
C GLN A 2 19.09 -29.78 -27.09
N PRO A 3 18.70 -28.56 -26.67
CA PRO A 3 17.39 -28.33 -26.11
C PRO A 3 16.36 -28.47 -27.24
N THR A 4 15.43 -29.40 -27.09
CA THR A 4 14.28 -29.56 -27.98
C THR A 4 13.43 -28.30 -27.94
N ASN A 5 13.52 -27.50 -29.00
CA ASN A 5 12.67 -26.34 -29.26
C ASN A 5 11.24 -26.80 -29.59
N SER A 6 10.47 -27.23 -28.59
CA SER A 6 9.02 -27.35 -28.75
C SER A 6 8.44 -25.93 -28.69
N LYS A 7 8.16 -25.34 -29.86
CA LYS A 7 7.25 -24.19 -29.96
C LYS A 7 5.89 -24.63 -29.43
N ILE A 8 5.61 -24.35 -28.17
CA ILE A 8 4.28 -24.51 -27.61
C ILE A 8 3.43 -23.38 -28.18
N ASP A 9 2.43 -23.75 -28.99
CA ASP A 9 1.45 -22.82 -29.54
C ASP A 9 0.48 -22.36 -28.44
N CYS A 10 0.39 -21.04 -28.22
CA CYS A 10 -0.53 -20.45 -27.24
C CYS A 10 -1.98 -20.88 -27.48
N SER A 11 -2.37 -21.15 -28.73
CA SER A 11 -3.70 -21.68 -29.09
C SER A 11 -3.94 -23.09 -28.55
N ARG A 12 -2.92 -23.96 -28.58
CA ARG A 12 -3.02 -25.31 -28.01
C ARG A 12 -3.10 -25.27 -26.48
N MET A 13 -2.34 -24.37 -25.84
CA MET A 13 -2.44 -24.15 -24.40
C MET A 13 -3.84 -23.67 -24.01
N ALA A 14 -4.40 -22.70 -24.75
CA ALA A 14 -5.78 -22.23 -24.57
C ALA A 14 -6.81 -23.37 -24.57
N GLN A 15 -6.74 -24.24 -25.57
CA GLN A 15 -7.64 -25.38 -25.69
C GLN A 15 -7.47 -26.39 -24.55
N LEU A 16 -6.23 -26.69 -24.14
CA LEU A 16 -5.95 -27.60 -23.04
C LEU A 16 -6.52 -27.06 -21.72
N PHE A 17 -6.29 -25.79 -21.42
CA PHE A 17 -6.81 -25.14 -20.22
C PHE A 17 -8.33 -25.07 -20.20
N LYS A 18 -8.99 -24.82 -21.35
CA LYS A 18 -10.45 -24.86 -21.42
C LYS A 18 -11.00 -26.23 -21.02
N LYS A 19 -10.41 -27.31 -21.56
CA LYS A 19 -10.77 -28.68 -21.17
C LYS A 19 -10.49 -28.97 -19.69
N LEU A 20 -9.37 -28.47 -19.16
CA LEU A 20 -9.04 -28.63 -17.74
C LEU A 20 -10.08 -27.97 -16.82
N LYS A 21 -10.59 -26.77 -17.18
CA LYS A 21 -11.67 -26.10 -16.44
C LYS A 21 -12.99 -26.86 -16.48
N GLU A 22 -13.30 -27.51 -17.60
CA GLU A 22 -14.50 -28.35 -17.74
C GLU A 22 -14.43 -29.61 -16.87
N ILE A 23 -13.23 -30.20 -16.71
CA ILE A 23 -13.01 -31.41 -15.92
C ILE A 23 -12.88 -31.09 -14.42
N MET A 24 -12.20 -30.00 -14.08
CA MET A 24 -11.98 -29.53 -12.71
C MET A 24 -12.34 -28.05 -12.58
N PRO A 25 -13.50 -27.74 -11.98
CA PRO A 25 -13.86 -26.37 -11.67
C PRO A 25 -12.91 -25.79 -10.60
N CYS A 26 -11.84 -25.13 -11.03
CA CYS A 26 -10.92 -24.43 -10.13
C CYS A 26 -11.52 -23.08 -9.70
N LYS A 27 -11.49 -22.78 -8.39
CA LYS A 27 -11.92 -21.49 -7.84
C LYS A 27 -10.98 -20.35 -8.21
N THR A 28 -9.68 -20.66 -8.31
CA THR A 28 -8.65 -19.69 -8.66
C THR A 28 -7.70 -20.23 -9.72
N LEU A 29 -7.18 -19.35 -10.56
CA LEU A 29 -6.22 -19.69 -11.59
C LEU A 29 -5.09 -18.66 -11.64
N GLY A 30 -3.85 -19.16 -11.56
CA GLY A 30 -2.64 -18.37 -11.73
C GLY A 30 -1.96 -18.67 -13.07
N LEU A 31 -1.41 -17.65 -13.70
CA LEU A 31 -0.55 -17.79 -14.88
C LEU A 31 0.88 -17.39 -14.51
N TRP A 32 1.85 -18.25 -14.82
CA TRP A 32 3.26 -17.89 -14.81
C TRP A 32 3.82 -17.90 -16.23
N VAL A 33 4.39 -16.78 -16.66
CA VAL A 33 5.02 -16.62 -17.96
C VAL A 33 6.46 -16.14 -17.80
N ASP A 34 7.41 -16.89 -18.37
CA ASP A 34 8.75 -16.39 -18.64
C ASP A 34 8.80 -15.84 -20.07
N VAL A 35 8.96 -14.52 -20.20
CA VAL A 35 8.97 -13.84 -21.49
C VAL A 35 10.33 -13.85 -22.18
N SER A 36 11.37 -14.35 -21.52
CA SER A 36 12.73 -14.41 -22.08
C SER A 36 12.79 -15.26 -23.36
N ASN A 37 11.87 -16.23 -23.48
CA ASN A 37 11.76 -17.14 -24.63
C ASN A 37 10.56 -16.82 -25.54
N LEU A 38 9.78 -15.78 -25.26
CA LEU A 38 8.63 -15.44 -26.09
C LEU A 38 9.09 -14.78 -27.39
N SER A 39 8.38 -15.10 -28.47
CA SER A 39 8.82 -14.73 -29.81
C SER A 39 8.71 -13.21 -30.03
N ARG A 40 9.26 -12.70 -31.14
CA ARG A 40 9.02 -11.30 -31.57
C ARG A 40 7.52 -10.99 -31.76
N LYS A 41 6.64 -12.00 -31.77
CA LYS A 41 5.17 -11.86 -31.80
C LYS A 41 4.54 -11.88 -30.40
N PHE A 42 5.32 -11.68 -29.34
CA PHE A 42 4.91 -11.66 -27.93
C PHE A 42 3.57 -10.95 -27.68
N ALA A 43 3.36 -9.78 -28.29
CA ALA A 43 2.11 -9.04 -28.19
C ALA A 43 0.88 -9.86 -28.59
N ALA A 44 0.95 -10.55 -29.73
CA ALA A 44 -0.14 -11.38 -30.24
C ALA A 44 -0.32 -12.65 -29.39
N GLU A 45 0.78 -13.27 -28.95
CA GLU A 45 0.75 -14.44 -28.07
C GLU A 45 0.13 -14.09 -26.71
N PHE A 46 0.56 -12.98 -26.11
CA PHE A 46 0.02 -12.47 -24.85
C PHE A 46 -1.45 -12.06 -25.01
N LEU A 47 -1.82 -11.41 -26.11
CA LEU A 47 -3.21 -11.09 -26.44
C LEU A 47 -4.08 -12.35 -26.50
N VAL A 48 -3.63 -13.40 -27.19
CA VAL A 48 -4.36 -14.67 -27.27
C VAL A 48 -4.53 -15.30 -25.90
N LEU A 49 -3.46 -15.39 -25.11
CA LEU A 49 -3.55 -15.92 -23.75
C LEU A 49 -4.52 -15.08 -22.91
N ASN A 50 -4.39 -13.76 -22.94
CA ASN A 50 -5.23 -12.87 -22.15
C ASN A 50 -6.70 -12.89 -22.60
N SER A 51 -6.98 -12.95 -23.91
CA SER A 51 -8.34 -13.00 -24.45
C SER A 51 -9.04 -14.33 -24.16
N GLU A 52 -8.31 -15.44 -24.25
CA GLU A 52 -8.84 -16.79 -23.99
C GLU A 52 -9.06 -17.03 -22.50
N PHE A 53 -8.24 -16.41 -21.65
CA PHE A 53 -8.23 -16.75 -20.24
C PHE A 53 -8.95 -15.78 -19.33
N ARG A 54 -9.03 -14.46 -19.65
CA ARG A 54 -9.78 -13.31 -19.04
C ARG A 54 -10.06 -13.28 -17.51
N ASN A 55 -9.60 -14.26 -16.75
CA ASN A 55 -10.06 -14.69 -15.44
C ASN A 55 -8.90 -15.38 -14.69
N PHE A 56 -7.65 -14.97 -14.93
CA PHE A 56 -6.58 -15.31 -14.00
C PHE A 56 -6.73 -14.43 -12.77
N ASP A 57 -6.78 -15.04 -11.60
CA ASP A 57 -6.74 -14.33 -10.32
C ASP A 57 -5.34 -13.76 -10.08
N SER A 58 -4.30 -14.41 -10.62
CA SER A 58 -2.93 -13.95 -10.55
C SER A 58 -2.16 -14.17 -11.84
N ILE A 59 -1.32 -13.21 -12.20
CA ILE A 59 -0.37 -13.29 -13.31
C ILE A 59 1.01 -12.95 -12.77
N PHE A 60 1.95 -13.87 -12.97
CA PHE A 60 3.37 -13.69 -12.70
C PHE A 60 4.15 -13.68 -14.01
N VAL A 61 4.88 -12.59 -14.24
CA VAL A 61 5.70 -12.42 -15.44
C VAL A 61 7.16 -12.23 -15.03
N SER A 62 8.05 -13.01 -15.63
CA SER A 62 9.49 -12.90 -15.42
C SER A 62 10.25 -12.80 -16.74
N GLY A 63 11.46 -12.24 -16.71
CA GLY A 63 12.40 -12.27 -17.83
C GLY A 63 12.83 -10.88 -18.32
N ASN A 64 13.41 -10.85 -19.52
CA ASN A 64 13.86 -9.60 -20.16
C ASN A 64 12.69 -8.80 -20.74
N ILE A 65 11.95 -8.13 -19.85
CA ILE A 65 10.79 -7.29 -20.18
C ILE A 65 11.26 -5.84 -20.37
N ASN A 66 11.10 -5.29 -21.57
CA ASN A 66 11.31 -3.86 -21.78
C ASN A 66 10.04 -3.04 -21.46
N ALA A 67 10.20 -1.71 -21.37
CA ALA A 67 9.12 -0.78 -21.06
C ALA A 67 7.88 -0.91 -21.96
N LYS A 68 8.06 -1.13 -23.27
CA LYS A 68 6.94 -1.27 -24.22
C LYS A 68 6.15 -2.56 -23.98
N GLN A 69 6.86 -3.66 -23.70
CA GLN A 69 6.22 -4.93 -23.34
C GLN A 69 5.48 -4.81 -22.02
N LEU A 70 6.06 -4.15 -21.01
CA LEU A 70 5.43 -3.93 -19.71
C LEU A 70 4.15 -3.09 -19.83
N SER A 71 4.19 -1.97 -20.56
CA SER A 71 3.01 -1.13 -20.83
C SER A 71 1.90 -1.95 -21.50
N MET A 72 2.23 -2.71 -22.54
CA MET A 72 1.25 -3.56 -23.21
C MET A 72 0.64 -4.62 -22.28
N MET A 73 1.43 -5.25 -21.42
CA MET A 73 0.90 -6.19 -20.43
C MET A 73 -0.04 -5.49 -19.46
N ILE A 74 0.31 -4.28 -18.98
CA ILE A 74 -0.55 -3.51 -18.08
C ILE A 74 -1.88 -3.16 -18.75
N ASP A 75 -1.85 -2.70 -20.00
CA ASP A 75 -3.05 -2.31 -20.76
C ASP A 75 -3.99 -3.49 -21.00
N LEU A 76 -3.43 -4.67 -21.27
CA LEU A 76 -4.21 -5.85 -21.62
C LEU A 76 -4.71 -6.60 -20.38
N THR A 77 -3.99 -6.52 -19.26
CA THR A 77 -4.33 -7.30 -18.05
C THR A 77 -5.57 -6.75 -17.35
N ASN A 78 -6.45 -7.65 -16.92
CA ASN A 78 -7.61 -7.32 -16.11
C ASN A 78 -7.18 -6.70 -14.78
N LYS A 79 -7.74 -5.54 -14.45
CA LYS A 79 -7.45 -4.79 -13.22
C LYS A 79 -7.87 -5.51 -11.93
N LYS A 80 -8.75 -6.51 -12.02
CA LYS A 80 -9.11 -7.37 -10.87
C LYS A 80 -8.05 -8.44 -10.54
N THR A 81 -7.05 -8.61 -11.39
CA THR A 81 -5.99 -9.62 -11.25
C THR A 81 -4.85 -9.13 -10.35
N MET A 82 -4.25 -10.04 -9.59
CA MET A 82 -2.95 -9.81 -8.96
C MET A 82 -1.86 -9.82 -10.02
N PHE A 83 -1.17 -8.70 -10.19
CA PHE A 83 -0.15 -8.53 -11.20
C PHE A 83 1.25 -8.50 -10.58
N ASN A 84 2.06 -9.52 -10.88
CA ASN A 84 3.42 -9.65 -10.35
C ASN A 84 4.43 -9.68 -11.49
N VAL A 85 5.39 -8.76 -11.45
CA VAL A 85 6.39 -8.58 -12.51
C VAL A 85 7.79 -8.59 -11.93
N ALA A 86 8.60 -9.51 -12.46
CA ALA A 86 10.05 -9.56 -12.31
C ALA A 86 10.72 -9.16 -13.63
N CYS A 87 11.01 -7.87 -13.77
CA CYS A 87 11.69 -7.29 -14.94
C CYS A 87 13.11 -6.86 -14.57
N SER A 88 14.01 -6.93 -15.55
CA SER A 88 15.44 -6.64 -15.32
C SER A 88 15.81 -5.16 -15.43
N ASP A 89 15.11 -4.36 -16.24
CA ASP A 89 15.46 -2.94 -16.39
C ASP A 89 14.36 -2.04 -17.01
N PRO A 90 13.42 -1.52 -16.21
CA PRO A 90 12.64 -0.37 -16.60
C PRO A 90 12.95 0.85 -15.73
N MET A 91 14.22 1.22 -15.53
CA MET A 91 14.64 2.38 -14.70
C MET A 91 13.93 3.71 -15.04
N ARG A 92 13.39 3.86 -16.26
CA ARG A 92 12.68 5.07 -16.75
C ARG A 92 11.25 4.78 -17.21
N PHE A 93 10.59 3.79 -16.62
CA PHE A 93 9.22 3.46 -16.97
C PHE A 93 8.20 4.35 -16.27
N HIS A 94 7.08 4.58 -16.93
CA HIS A 94 5.92 5.27 -16.38
C HIS A 94 4.68 4.76 -17.08
N HIS A 95 3.61 4.55 -16.31
CA HIS A 95 2.33 4.13 -16.82
C HIS A 95 1.22 4.46 -15.82
N ASP A 96 0.22 5.23 -16.23
CA ASP A 96 -0.85 5.73 -15.36
C ASP A 96 -1.68 4.62 -14.70
N GLN A 97 -1.75 3.46 -15.36
CA GLN A 97 -2.51 2.31 -14.87
C GLN A 97 -1.67 1.27 -14.12
N ALA A 98 -0.38 1.52 -13.87
CA ALA A 98 0.50 0.52 -13.26
C ALA A 98 0.07 0.06 -11.86
N PHE A 99 -0.70 0.87 -11.15
CA PHE A 99 -1.15 0.60 -9.78
C PHE A 99 -2.67 0.38 -9.68
N GLN A 100 -3.36 0.18 -10.81
CA GLN A 100 -4.81 -0.03 -10.85
C GLN A 100 -5.22 -1.51 -10.73
N PHE A 101 -4.33 -2.36 -10.21
CA PHE A 101 -4.60 -3.79 -10.04
C PHE A 101 -5.15 -4.11 -8.64
N SER A 102 -5.82 -5.25 -8.49
CA SER A 102 -6.32 -5.71 -7.19
C SER A 102 -5.17 -6.00 -6.23
N SER A 103 -4.03 -6.42 -6.74
CA SER A 103 -2.75 -6.48 -6.04
C SER A 103 -1.63 -6.27 -7.06
N VAL A 104 -0.54 -5.63 -6.67
CA VAL A 104 0.60 -5.41 -7.55
C VAL A 104 1.93 -5.70 -6.86
N ILE A 105 2.82 -6.39 -7.55
CA ILE A 105 4.16 -6.74 -7.09
C ILE A 105 5.16 -6.35 -8.18
N TYR A 106 6.02 -5.39 -7.89
CA TYR A 106 7.12 -5.00 -8.77
C TYR A 106 8.44 -5.38 -8.13
N ARG A 107 9.15 -6.36 -8.71
CA ARG A 107 10.48 -6.76 -8.22
C ARG A 107 11.56 -5.75 -8.55
N GLU A 108 11.32 -4.89 -9.53
CA GLU A 108 12.20 -3.78 -9.89
C GLU A 108 11.33 -2.51 -9.95
N ALA A 109 11.39 -1.74 -8.88
CA ALA A 109 10.52 -0.60 -8.64
C ALA A 109 11.27 0.75 -8.57
N ARG A 110 12.51 0.83 -9.07
CA ARG A 110 13.30 2.08 -9.05
C ARG A 110 12.69 3.22 -9.88
N TRP A 111 11.77 2.90 -10.78
CA TRP A 111 10.99 3.86 -11.57
C TRP A 111 9.75 4.40 -10.85
N VAL A 112 9.33 3.76 -9.76
CA VAL A 112 8.17 4.19 -8.97
C VAL A 112 8.46 5.55 -8.33
N ARG A 113 7.42 6.37 -8.24
CA ARG A 113 7.44 7.75 -7.74
C ARG A 113 6.22 7.96 -6.87
N THR A 114 6.25 8.95 -5.98
CA THR A 114 5.12 9.28 -5.09
C THR A 114 3.79 9.41 -5.83
N GLY A 115 3.77 10.03 -7.01
CA GLY A 115 2.57 10.16 -7.83
C GLY A 115 1.92 8.82 -8.19
N HIS A 116 2.73 7.77 -8.43
CA HIS A 116 2.22 6.42 -8.66
C HIS A 116 1.56 5.85 -7.40
N LEU A 117 2.17 6.03 -6.23
CA LEU A 117 1.57 5.60 -4.96
C LEU A 117 0.25 6.35 -4.69
N CYS A 118 0.19 7.65 -4.98
CA CYS A 118 -1.02 8.46 -4.86
C CYS A 118 -2.16 8.03 -5.81
N SER A 119 -1.84 7.30 -6.90
CA SER A 119 -2.82 6.77 -7.85
C SER A 119 -3.55 5.51 -7.36
N LEU A 120 -3.08 4.88 -6.28
CA LEU A 120 -3.68 3.67 -5.72
C LEU A 120 -5.15 3.86 -5.36
N ARG A 121 -5.98 2.87 -5.70
CA ARG A 121 -7.42 2.83 -5.40
C ARG A 121 -7.80 1.40 -5.00
N ASN A 122 -8.19 1.21 -3.74
CA ASN A 122 -8.70 -0.06 -3.21
C ASN A 122 -7.83 -1.31 -3.52
N SER A 123 -6.51 -1.16 -3.55
CA SER A 123 -5.61 -2.31 -3.76
C SER A 123 -5.56 -3.19 -2.51
N LYS A 124 -5.57 -4.51 -2.64
CA LYS A 124 -5.41 -5.43 -1.51
C LYS A 124 -3.96 -5.50 -1.05
N MET A 125 -3.02 -5.54 -2.00
CA MET A 125 -1.60 -5.66 -1.71
C MET A 125 -0.76 -4.87 -2.71
N VAL A 126 0.23 -4.16 -2.20
CA VAL A 126 1.28 -3.54 -3.01
C VAL A 126 2.62 -4.02 -2.47
N GLU A 127 3.47 -4.59 -3.31
CA GLU A 127 4.83 -4.99 -2.93
C GLU A 127 5.82 -4.41 -3.93
N LEU A 128 6.82 -3.68 -3.41
CA LEU A 128 7.84 -3.01 -4.20
C LEU A 128 9.22 -3.44 -3.70
N ASN A 129 10.06 -3.94 -4.61
CA ASN A 129 11.47 -4.24 -4.34
C ASN A 129 12.37 -3.35 -5.18
N TYR A 130 13.58 -3.07 -4.67
CA TYR A 130 14.53 -2.11 -5.24
C TYR A 130 13.86 -0.78 -5.57
N VAL A 131 13.77 0.14 -4.60
CA VAL A 131 13.12 1.45 -4.80
C VAL A 131 14.11 2.61 -4.69
N ASN A 132 13.83 3.67 -5.45
CA ASN A 132 14.53 4.96 -5.35
C ASN A 132 13.74 6.00 -4.52
N LEU A 133 12.71 5.57 -3.78
CA LEU A 133 11.91 6.45 -2.93
C LEU A 133 12.74 6.86 -1.70
N LYS A 134 12.65 8.14 -1.34
CA LYS A 134 13.30 8.71 -0.15
C LYS A 134 12.30 8.96 0.97
N SER A 135 12.79 9.32 2.16
CA SER A 135 11.92 9.69 3.29
C SER A 135 10.96 10.85 2.94
N GLU A 136 11.40 11.83 2.16
CA GLU A 136 10.56 12.95 1.72
C GLU A 136 9.45 12.52 0.76
N ASP A 137 9.75 11.55 -0.12
CA ASP A 137 8.77 10.98 -1.05
C ASP A 137 7.67 10.26 -0.26
N MET A 138 8.05 9.52 0.78
CA MET A 138 7.14 8.82 1.67
C MET A 138 6.36 9.79 2.57
N ASN A 139 6.98 10.88 3.05
CA ASN A 139 6.25 11.95 3.74
C ASN A 139 5.16 12.55 2.85
N CYS A 140 5.48 12.87 1.60
CA CYS A 140 4.50 13.36 0.64
C CYS A 140 3.36 12.37 0.42
N PHE A 141 3.68 11.07 0.33
CA PHE A 141 2.69 10.00 0.23
C PHE A 141 1.79 9.92 1.46
N PHE A 142 2.34 9.92 2.68
CA PHE A 142 1.55 9.85 3.91
C PHE A 142 0.67 11.08 4.10
N ARG A 143 1.17 12.28 3.78
CA ARG A 143 0.34 13.49 3.75
C ARG A 143 -0.81 13.36 2.77
N TYR A 144 -0.60 12.77 1.60
CA TYR A 144 -1.68 12.48 0.66
C TYR A 144 -2.67 11.45 1.25
N TRP A 145 -2.18 10.34 1.80
CA TRP A 145 -3.00 9.29 2.39
C TRP A 145 -3.91 9.80 3.52
N VAL A 146 -3.37 10.64 4.42
CA VAL A 146 -4.12 11.23 5.55
C VAL A 146 -5.29 12.11 5.08
N ASN A 147 -5.14 12.76 3.92
CA ASN A 147 -6.15 13.66 3.34
C ASN A 147 -6.97 13.00 2.21
N SER A 148 -6.69 11.74 1.86
CA SER A 148 -7.40 11.01 0.82
C SER A 148 -8.83 10.71 1.25
N GLY A 149 -9.79 10.93 0.35
CA GLY A 149 -11.21 10.62 0.55
C GLY A 149 -11.60 9.17 0.25
N HIS A 150 -10.66 8.36 -0.24
CA HIS A 150 -10.88 6.95 -0.60
C HIS A 150 -9.76 6.06 -0.05
N ASP A 151 -10.07 4.76 0.09
CA ASP A 151 -9.09 3.76 0.49
C ASP A 151 -8.14 3.46 -0.66
N MET A 152 -6.85 3.48 -0.35
CA MET A 152 -5.80 3.37 -1.37
C MET A 152 -5.30 1.93 -1.48
N PHE A 153 -4.97 1.33 -0.35
CA PHE A 153 -4.48 -0.04 -0.26
C PHE A 153 -4.84 -0.66 1.10
N ARG A 154 -4.84 -1.99 1.23
CA ARG A 154 -4.95 -2.70 2.52
C ARG A 154 -3.60 -3.03 3.14
N LYS A 155 -2.67 -3.48 2.31
CA LYS A 155 -1.29 -3.77 2.70
C LYS A 155 -0.31 -3.26 1.65
N MET A 156 0.75 -2.61 2.11
CA MET A 156 1.88 -2.24 1.28
C MET A 156 3.18 -2.64 1.96
N ILE A 157 4.07 -3.27 1.21
CA ILE A 157 5.41 -3.62 1.65
C ILE A 157 6.42 -3.03 0.67
N ILE A 158 7.43 -2.35 1.20
CA ILE A 158 8.53 -1.81 0.41
C ILE A 158 9.84 -2.35 0.96
N HIS A 159 10.62 -2.96 0.08
CA HIS A 159 11.92 -3.56 0.36
C HIS A 159 13.03 -2.80 -0.37
N GLU A 160 14.25 -2.93 0.17
CA GLU A 160 15.49 -2.58 -0.55
C GLU A 160 15.47 -1.14 -1.06
N PHE A 161 15.27 -0.20 -0.13
CA PHE A 161 15.49 1.21 -0.40
C PHE A 161 16.96 1.45 -0.78
N LEU A 162 17.18 2.29 -1.79
CA LEU A 162 18.53 2.69 -2.18
C LEU A 162 19.25 3.49 -1.09
N GLU A 163 18.50 4.31 -0.37
CA GLU A 163 18.97 5.14 0.73
C GLU A 163 18.25 4.72 2.02
N GLU A 164 18.92 4.83 3.17
CA GLU A 164 18.29 4.54 4.45
C GLU A 164 17.13 5.50 4.73
N ILE A 165 16.02 4.95 5.23
CA ILE A 165 14.81 5.70 5.53
C ILE A 165 14.84 6.22 6.97
N ASP A 166 14.75 7.54 7.12
CA ASP A 166 14.51 8.21 8.39
C ASP A 166 13.00 8.39 8.66
N MET A 167 12.49 7.70 9.69
CA MET A 167 11.11 7.81 10.18
C MET A 167 10.73 9.23 10.58
N ARG A 168 11.66 10.02 11.14
CA ARG A 168 11.40 11.41 11.57
C ARG A 168 11.10 12.32 10.38
N ILE A 169 11.83 12.12 9.27
CA ILE A 169 11.57 12.83 8.02
C ILE A 169 10.24 12.35 7.41
N MET A 170 9.99 11.04 7.39
CA MET A 170 8.74 10.48 6.84
C MET A 170 7.49 10.98 7.57
N LEU A 171 7.55 11.14 8.88
CA LEU A 171 6.41 11.55 9.71
C LEU A 171 6.37 13.05 10.00
N LYS A 172 7.30 13.82 9.44
CA LYS A 172 7.36 15.27 9.65
C LYS A 172 6.01 15.93 9.35
N GLU A 173 5.52 16.71 10.33
CA GLU A 173 4.22 17.40 10.30
C GLU A 173 2.98 16.50 10.23
N ILE A 174 3.12 15.20 10.48
CA ILE A 174 2.02 14.24 10.60
C ILE A 174 1.84 13.92 12.08
N VAL A 175 0.60 13.98 12.56
CA VAL A 175 0.27 13.53 13.92
C VAL A 175 0.32 12.01 13.93
N ALA A 176 1.19 11.47 14.78
CA ALA A 176 1.47 10.05 14.85
C ALA A 176 1.55 9.57 16.30
N VAL A 177 1.19 8.31 16.52
CA VAL A 177 1.18 7.67 17.82
C VAL A 177 2.12 6.47 17.77
N GLU A 178 3.13 6.42 18.63
CA GLU A 178 3.96 5.24 18.83
C GLU A 178 3.26 4.22 19.70
N ASN A 179 3.49 2.95 19.39
CA ASN A 179 2.85 1.83 20.06
C ASN A 179 3.80 0.63 20.09
N THR A 180 3.90 -0.01 21.25
CA THR A 180 4.77 -1.18 21.50
C THR A 180 3.99 -2.44 21.90
N ARG A 181 2.65 -2.42 21.81
CA ARG A 181 1.74 -3.47 22.34
C ARG A 181 2.06 -4.90 21.88
N ILE A 182 2.75 -5.07 20.76
CA ILE A 182 3.05 -6.39 20.17
C ILE A 182 4.53 -6.77 20.28
N GLY A 183 5.27 -6.14 21.19
CA GLY A 183 6.70 -6.36 21.36
C GLY A 183 7.56 -5.77 20.24
N GLU A 184 6.94 -5.17 19.21
CA GLU A 184 7.58 -4.41 18.15
C GLU A 184 7.04 -2.98 18.16
N LEU A 185 7.93 -2.00 18.01
CA LEU A 185 7.56 -0.59 17.86
C LEU A 185 6.94 -0.39 16.47
N PHE A 186 5.72 0.12 16.45
CA PHE A 186 5.07 0.61 15.23
C PHE A 186 4.42 1.97 15.47
N VAL A 187 4.23 2.70 14.38
CA VAL A 187 3.60 4.01 14.39
C VAL A 187 2.21 3.92 13.80
N VAL A 188 1.24 4.57 14.45
CA VAL A 188 -0.14 4.69 13.99
C VAL A 188 -0.42 6.11 13.55
N ILE A 189 -0.91 6.28 12.33
CA ILE A 189 -1.46 7.54 11.82
C ILE A 189 -2.92 7.36 11.43
N SER A 190 -3.72 8.41 11.58
CA SER A 190 -5.14 8.38 11.25
C SER A 190 -5.50 9.37 10.15
N ALA A 191 -6.52 9.04 9.36
CA ALA A 191 -7.10 9.97 8.40
C ALA A 191 -7.68 11.20 9.13
N LYS A 192 -7.54 12.38 8.51
CA LYS A 192 -7.86 13.67 9.18
C LYS A 192 -9.35 14.00 9.28
N LEU A 193 -10.20 13.39 8.46
CA LEU A 193 -11.60 13.81 8.28
C LEU A 193 -12.56 12.64 8.46
N SER A 194 -13.86 12.96 8.62
CA SER A 194 -14.97 12.04 8.40
C SER A 194 -15.01 11.63 6.93
N THR A 195 -14.06 10.79 6.55
CA THR A 195 -13.99 10.20 5.22
C THR A 195 -15.02 9.10 5.13
N SER A 196 -15.61 8.87 3.95
CA SER A 196 -16.41 7.66 3.66
C SER A 196 -15.54 6.39 3.54
N ARG A 197 -14.32 6.45 4.08
CA ARG A 197 -13.35 5.37 4.03
C ARG A 197 -13.65 4.38 5.13
N GLU A 198 -13.50 3.13 4.79
CA GLU A 198 -13.57 2.05 5.77
C GLU A 198 -12.27 2.01 6.57
N HIS A 199 -11.13 2.22 5.90
CA HIS A 199 -9.80 2.01 6.48
C HIS A 199 -9.11 3.33 6.83
N THR A 200 -9.44 3.88 8.01
CA THR A 200 -8.98 5.21 8.46
C THR A 200 -7.74 5.18 9.32
N VAL A 201 -7.25 4.00 9.70
CA VAL A 201 -6.02 3.80 10.49
C VAL A 201 -4.92 3.26 9.58
N LEU A 202 -3.70 3.77 9.69
CA LEU A 202 -2.50 3.22 9.05
C LEU A 202 -1.46 2.88 10.12
N CYS A 203 -1.09 1.61 10.19
CA CYS A 203 0.02 1.09 10.97
C CYS A 203 1.27 1.03 10.09
N ILE A 204 2.36 1.58 10.62
CA ILE A 204 3.65 1.73 9.95
C ILE A 204 4.69 0.99 10.80
N GLY A 205 5.27 -0.05 10.23
CA GLY A 205 6.43 -0.75 10.79
C GLY A 205 7.64 -0.59 9.89
N TYR A 206 8.82 -0.39 10.48
CA TYR A 206 10.08 -0.35 9.75
C TYR A 206 11.11 -1.21 10.46
N HIS A 207 11.44 -2.36 9.88
CA HIS A 207 12.41 -3.32 10.44
C HIS A 207 13.20 -3.96 9.31
N ASN A 208 14.48 -4.27 9.52
CA ASN A 208 15.32 -5.00 8.55
C ASN A 208 15.29 -4.39 7.12
N SER A 209 15.37 -3.06 6.99
CA SER A 209 15.27 -2.33 5.71
C SER A 209 13.99 -2.60 4.92
N LYS A 210 12.90 -2.93 5.62
CA LYS A 210 11.57 -3.20 5.07
C LYS A 210 10.56 -2.29 5.75
N LEU A 211 9.84 -1.53 4.94
CA LEU A 211 8.71 -0.72 5.37
C LEU A 211 7.42 -1.52 5.17
N THR A 212 6.65 -1.70 6.22
CA THR A 212 5.34 -2.35 6.20
C THR A 212 4.25 -1.36 6.57
N LEU A 213 3.23 -1.30 5.72
CA LEU A 213 2.11 -0.38 5.83
C LEU A 213 0.83 -1.20 5.79
N HIS A 214 0.01 -1.10 6.83
CA HIS A 214 -1.23 -1.84 6.94
C HIS A 214 -2.36 -0.90 7.33
N THR A 215 -3.46 -0.92 6.58
CA THR A 215 -4.61 -0.06 6.89
C THR A 215 -5.72 -0.86 7.54
N TYR A 216 -6.36 -0.28 8.54
CA TYR A 216 -7.43 -0.91 9.30
C TYR A 216 -8.62 0.04 9.47
N SER A 217 -9.80 -0.54 9.68
CA SER A 217 -10.89 0.19 10.33
C SER A 217 -10.57 0.37 11.82
N PRO A 218 -11.04 1.42 12.50
CA PRO A 218 -10.73 1.64 13.91
C PRO A 218 -11.13 0.48 14.83
N ASP A 219 -12.22 -0.22 14.48
CA ASP A 219 -12.76 -1.36 15.23
C ASP A 219 -12.32 -2.72 14.66
N GLU A 220 -11.51 -2.72 13.60
CA GLU A 220 -11.00 -3.97 13.01
C GLU A 220 -9.97 -4.59 13.96
N ALA A 221 -10.17 -5.87 14.30
CA ALA A 221 -9.25 -6.60 15.14
C ALA A 221 -7.88 -6.74 14.45
N PHE A 222 -6.81 -6.44 15.18
CA PHE A 222 -5.47 -6.63 14.68
C PHE A 222 -5.11 -8.12 14.78
N ASN A 223 -4.81 -8.74 13.63
CA ASN A 223 -4.35 -10.12 13.59
C ASN A 223 -2.86 -10.13 13.28
N CYS A 224 -2.04 -10.50 14.27
CA CYS A 224 -0.59 -10.63 14.11
C CYS A 224 -0.13 -11.94 14.75
N PHE A 225 0.72 -12.69 14.04
CA PHE A 225 1.34 -13.93 14.54
C PHE A 225 0.37 -14.96 15.17
N ASN A 226 -0.85 -15.09 14.62
CA ASN A 226 -1.92 -15.99 15.09
C ASN A 226 -2.57 -15.62 16.43
N GLU A 227 -2.29 -14.42 16.94
CA GLU A 227 -3.01 -13.83 18.06
C GLU A 227 -3.95 -12.73 17.53
N THR A 228 -5.21 -12.78 17.97
CA THR A 228 -6.15 -11.69 17.74
C THR A 228 -5.95 -10.69 18.86
N ALA A 229 -5.32 -9.56 18.54
CA ALA A 229 -5.14 -8.44 19.45
C ALA A 229 -6.33 -7.48 19.34
N GLU A 230 -6.36 -6.51 20.26
CA GLU A 230 -7.35 -5.44 20.27
C GLU A 230 -7.34 -4.60 18.99
N SER A 231 -8.46 -3.95 18.72
CA SER A 231 -8.60 -2.97 17.64
C SER A 231 -7.81 -1.69 17.90
N PHE A 232 -7.55 -0.89 16.87
CA PHE A 232 -6.85 0.41 16.97
C PHE A 232 -7.74 1.59 17.41
N ARG A 233 -8.80 1.32 18.17
CA ARG A 233 -9.80 2.32 18.58
C ARG A 233 -9.17 3.45 19.39
N THR A 234 -8.32 3.09 20.36
CA THR A 234 -7.67 4.03 21.27
C THR A 234 -6.72 4.94 20.51
N GLU A 235 -5.83 4.38 19.70
CA GLU A 235 -4.83 5.10 18.89
C GLU A 235 -5.51 6.03 17.90
N TYR A 236 -6.61 5.58 17.29
CA TYR A 236 -7.41 6.41 16.41
C TYR A 236 -8.03 7.60 17.15
N GLU A 237 -8.63 7.40 18.33
CA GLU A 237 -9.23 8.49 19.10
C GLU A 237 -8.18 9.47 19.62
N VAL A 238 -7.06 8.98 20.14
CA VAL A 238 -5.92 9.82 20.56
C VAL A 238 -5.40 10.63 19.38
N SER A 239 -5.17 10.01 18.22
CA SER A 239 -4.73 10.69 17.00
C SER A 239 -5.74 11.75 16.52
N ARG A 240 -7.05 11.48 16.63
CA ARG A 240 -8.11 12.43 16.29
C ARG A 240 -8.10 13.64 17.21
N LEU A 241 -8.01 13.41 18.52
CA LEU A 241 -7.94 14.47 19.53
C LEU A 241 -6.67 15.32 19.36
N LEU A 242 -5.52 14.70 19.09
CA LEU A 242 -4.26 15.39 18.81
C LEU A 242 -4.31 16.26 17.57
N ASN A 243 -4.89 15.77 16.47
CA ASN A 243 -5.09 16.58 15.27
C ASN A 243 -5.96 17.82 15.57
N LYS A 244 -7.01 17.67 16.39
CA LYS A 244 -7.86 18.77 16.81
C LYS A 244 -7.12 19.74 17.73
N LYS A 245 -6.35 19.26 18.70
CA LYS A 245 -5.49 20.07 19.59
C LYS A 245 -4.52 20.91 18.78
N ARG A 246 -3.78 20.30 17.85
CA ARG A 246 -2.82 20.99 16.97
C ARG A 246 -3.47 22.08 16.11
N TYR A 247 -4.72 21.88 15.69
CA TYR A 247 -5.49 22.91 14.98
C TYR A 247 -5.84 24.08 15.91
N LEU A 248 -6.31 23.81 17.12
CA LEU A 248 -6.66 24.84 18.10
C LEU A 248 -5.43 25.63 18.57
N GLU A 249 -4.28 24.99 18.76
CA GLU A 249 -3.01 25.66 19.11
C GLU A 249 -2.60 26.67 18.02
N LYS A 250 -2.68 26.28 16.74
CA LYS A 250 -2.43 27.19 15.62
C LYS A 250 -3.43 28.34 15.52
N LEU A 251 -4.66 28.13 15.99
CA LEU A 251 -5.67 29.18 16.04
C LEU A 251 -5.37 30.14 17.20
N LEU A 252 -5.00 29.60 18.37
CA LEU A 252 -4.62 30.36 19.56
C LEU A 252 -3.46 31.32 19.27
N GLU A 253 -2.46 30.90 18.50
CA GLU A 253 -1.34 31.75 18.03
C GLU A 253 -1.79 33.00 17.24
N ARG A 254 -2.99 32.99 16.68
CA ARG A 254 -3.51 34.05 15.79
C ARG A 254 -4.56 34.93 16.46
N VAL A 255 -5.08 34.54 17.62
CA VAL A 255 -6.16 35.23 18.31
C VAL A 255 -5.60 36.36 19.16
N THR A 256 -6.20 37.54 19.07
CA THR A 256 -5.82 38.73 19.84
C THR A 256 -6.72 38.97 21.04
N GLU A 257 -8.00 38.59 20.94
CA GLU A 257 -9.00 38.78 21.98
C GLU A 257 -8.77 37.83 23.16
N GLU A 258 -8.67 38.40 24.37
CA GLU A 258 -8.31 37.62 25.56
C GLU A 258 -9.40 36.61 25.96
N ALA A 259 -10.68 36.97 25.76
CA ALA A 259 -11.79 36.05 26.01
C ALA A 259 -11.72 34.81 25.11
N ASP A 260 -11.40 34.99 23.83
CA ASP A 260 -11.27 33.90 22.86
C ASP A 260 -10.06 33.01 23.18
N LYS A 261 -8.96 33.59 23.68
CA LYS A 261 -7.79 32.80 24.13
C LYS A 261 -8.15 31.88 25.29
N VAL A 262 -8.78 32.42 26.34
CA VAL A 262 -9.21 31.62 27.51
C VAL A 262 -10.15 30.49 27.07
N GLU A 263 -11.05 30.75 26.13
CA GLU A 263 -11.94 29.72 25.59
C GLU A 263 -11.17 28.63 24.83
N LEU A 264 -10.19 29.00 23.99
CA LEU A 264 -9.37 28.06 23.23
C LEU A 264 -8.47 27.21 24.15
N GLU A 265 -7.86 27.81 25.16
CA GLU A 265 -7.06 27.11 26.17
C GLU A 265 -7.90 26.08 26.93
N ALA A 266 -9.11 26.45 27.37
CA ALA A 266 -10.03 25.53 28.02
C ALA A 266 -10.41 24.35 27.10
N LYS A 267 -10.66 24.62 25.81
CA LYS A 267 -10.91 23.58 24.80
C LYS A 267 -9.71 22.66 24.61
N ILE A 268 -8.49 23.21 24.55
CA ILE A 268 -7.26 22.42 24.43
C ILE A 268 -7.08 21.52 25.64
N GLN A 269 -7.23 22.06 26.86
CA GLN A 269 -7.10 21.29 28.10
C GLN A 269 -8.12 20.14 28.15
N ASN A 270 -9.38 20.42 27.77
CA ASN A 270 -10.41 19.39 27.72
C ASN A 270 -10.09 18.26 26.71
N LEU A 271 -9.37 18.54 25.62
CA LEU A 271 -8.90 17.50 24.70
C LEU A 271 -7.77 16.67 25.30
N VAL A 272 -6.85 17.31 26.05
CA VAL A 272 -5.78 16.62 26.77
C VAL A 272 -6.37 15.67 27.82
N ASP A 273 -7.31 16.13 28.63
CA ASP A 273 -7.96 15.29 29.64
C ASP A 273 -8.65 14.06 29.02
N GLN A 274 -9.29 14.23 27.84
CA GLN A 274 -9.89 13.13 27.09
C GLN A 274 -8.84 12.15 26.56
N MET A 275 -7.71 12.65 26.04
CA MET A 275 -6.61 11.80 25.58
C MET A 275 -6.03 10.98 26.73
N ASP A 276 -5.78 11.60 27.88
CA ASP A 276 -5.23 10.93 29.06
C ASP A 276 -6.19 9.86 29.59
N ALA A 277 -7.51 10.11 29.54
CA ALA A 277 -8.51 9.10 29.87
C ALA A 277 -8.46 7.90 28.91
N PHE A 278 -8.32 8.12 27.59
CA PHE A 278 -8.16 7.04 26.62
C PHE A 278 -6.88 6.25 26.86
N ILE A 279 -5.74 6.92 27.04
CA ILE A 279 -4.43 6.30 27.27
C ILE A 279 -4.44 5.52 28.59
N GLY A 280 -4.93 6.11 29.68
CA GLY A 280 -4.98 5.46 30.99
C GLY A 280 -5.96 4.29 31.09
N SER A 281 -6.92 4.21 30.17
CA SER A 281 -7.82 3.04 30.04
C SER A 281 -7.26 1.93 29.14
N SER A 282 -6.13 2.18 28.48
CA SER A 282 -5.55 1.27 27.50
C SER A 282 -4.42 0.45 28.10
N GLU A 283 -4.32 -0.81 27.72
CA GLU A 283 -3.17 -1.65 28.04
C GLU A 283 -1.93 -1.31 27.17
N ALA A 284 -2.01 -0.33 26.25
CA ALA A 284 -0.84 0.16 25.51
C ALA A 284 0.05 1.10 26.29
N GLU A 285 1.35 0.96 26.05
CA GLU A 285 2.27 2.09 26.06
C GLU A 285 2.11 2.88 24.75
N ILE A 286 1.36 3.99 24.83
CA ILE A 286 1.18 4.96 23.75
C ILE A 286 2.11 6.15 24.02
N GLU A 287 2.98 6.48 23.07
CA GLU A 287 3.77 7.72 23.08
C GLU A 287 3.39 8.60 21.89
N ILE A 288 3.36 9.92 22.09
CA ILE A 288 2.91 10.88 21.08
C ILE A 288 4.13 11.43 20.35
N ILE A 289 4.21 11.21 19.03
CA ILE A 289 5.17 11.91 18.18
C ILE A 289 4.52 13.22 17.71
N ALA A 290 5.01 14.36 18.21
CA ALA A 290 4.54 15.70 17.85
C ALA A 290 5.52 16.46 16.96
#